data_AF-A0A844C5N7-F1
#
_entry.id   AF-A0A844C5N7-F1
#
_cell.length_a   1.000
_cell.length_b   1.000
_cell.length_c   1.000
_cell.angle_alpha   90.00
_cell.angle_beta   90.00
_cell.angle_gamma   90.00
#
_symmetry.space_group_name_H-M   'P 1'
#
loop_
_entity.id
_entity.type
_entity.pdbx_description
1 polymer ?
#
loop_
_entity_poly.entity_id
_entity_poly.type
_entity_poly.pdbx_seq_one_letter_code
_entity_poly.pdbx_strand_id
1 'polypeptide(L)'
;MFQFLFPELISRTAYYYEPKLNDDDEIIDALNALIDKHHRWGFPKCFKRLRKLGHRWNHKRVYRVYTELKLNLRRKGKKRLPNRNPEPLAAP
;
A
#
# COMPACT_ATOMS: atom_id res chain seq x y z
N MET A 1 -19.93 40.11 17.95
CA MET A 1 -19.22 39.04 18.69
C MET A 1 -20.21 37.88 18.85
N PHE A 2 -20.43 37.10 17.78
CA PHE A 2 -21.36 35.97 17.79
C PHE A 2 -20.58 34.70 18.15
N GLN A 3 -20.75 34.26 19.39
CA GLN A 3 -20.25 32.99 19.88
C GLN A 3 -21.02 31.87 19.16
N PHE A 4 -20.39 31.19 18.21
CA PHE A 4 -20.89 29.91 17.70
C PHE A 4 -20.85 28.90 18.85
N LEU A 5 -21.96 28.73 19.54
CA LEU A 5 -22.15 27.74 20.60
C LEU A 5 -22.98 26.59 20.01
N PHE A 6 -22.32 25.72 19.27
CA PHE A 6 -22.83 24.37 19.00
C PHE A 6 -21.93 23.40 19.78
N PRO A 7 -22.34 22.96 20.99
CA PRO A 7 -21.75 21.77 21.56
C PRO A 7 -22.35 20.60 20.77
N GLU A 8 -21.54 20.09 19.85
CA GLU A 8 -21.44 18.69 19.50
C GLU A 8 -22.46 17.76 20.19
N LEU A 9 -23.53 17.42 19.46
CA LEU A 9 -24.36 16.26 19.75
C LEU A 9 -23.59 14.98 19.36
N ILE A 10 -22.45 14.75 20.01
CA ILE A 10 -21.78 13.45 19.97
C ILE A 10 -22.52 12.55 20.97
N SER A 11 -22.98 11.39 20.52
CA SER A 11 -23.63 10.43 21.41
C SER A 11 -22.64 10.00 22.50
N ARG A 12 -23.11 9.80 23.74
CA ARG A 12 -22.27 9.29 24.84
C ARG A 12 -21.47 8.05 24.42
N THR A 13 -22.07 7.18 23.61
CA THR A 13 -21.43 5.96 23.08
C THR A 13 -20.28 6.24 22.13
N ALA A 14 -20.36 7.29 21.30
CA ALA A 14 -19.28 7.70 20.42
C ALA A 14 -18.14 8.37 21.21
N TYR A 15 -18.45 9.09 22.30
CA TYR A 15 -17.46 9.70 23.16
C TYR A 15 -16.56 8.68 23.88
N TYR A 16 -17.12 7.53 24.29
CA TYR A 16 -16.38 6.45 24.94
C TYR A 16 -15.83 5.39 23.98
N TYR A 17 -15.99 5.57 22.67
CA TYR A 17 -15.53 4.57 21.71
C TYR A 17 -14.00 4.60 21.59
N GLU A 18 -13.35 3.57 22.13
CA GLU A 18 -11.94 3.30 21.87
C GLU A 18 -11.81 2.28 20.74
N PRO A 19 -11.25 2.66 19.58
CA PRO A 19 -11.00 1.72 18.51
C PRO A 19 -9.95 0.71 18.97
N LYS A 20 -10.36 -0.55 19.11
CA LYS A 20 -9.45 -1.65 19.42
C LYS A 20 -8.44 -1.81 18.29
N LEU A 21 -7.16 -1.54 18.58
CA LEU A 21 -6.07 -1.84 17.66
C LEU A 21 -6.04 -3.36 17.46
N ASN A 22 -6.18 -3.78 16.20
CA ASN A 22 -6.00 -5.18 15.87
C ASN A 22 -4.51 -5.47 15.88
N ASP A 23 -4.13 -6.61 16.42
CA ASP A 23 -2.74 -7.07 16.43
C ASP A 23 -2.29 -7.37 15.00
N ASP A 24 -1.67 -6.39 14.37
CA ASP A 24 -1.18 -6.43 13.00
C ASP A 24 0.27 -6.97 12.92
N ASP A 25 0.88 -7.35 14.04
CA ASP A 25 2.30 -7.74 14.14
C ASP A 25 2.60 -8.96 13.26
N GLU A 26 1.73 -9.97 13.27
CA GLU A 26 1.87 -11.15 12.40
C GLU A 26 1.88 -10.78 10.90
N ILE A 27 1.08 -9.78 10.52
CA ILE A 27 0.99 -9.31 9.12
C ILE A 27 2.26 -8.54 8.77
N ILE A 28 2.77 -7.71 9.69
CA ILE A 28 3.98 -6.94 9.53
C ILE A 28 5.18 -7.88 9.33
N ASP A 29 5.34 -8.88 10.20
CA ASP A 29 6.43 -9.85 10.11
C ASP A 29 6.39 -10.65 8.81
N ALA A 30 5.22 -11.14 8.43
CA ALA A 30 5.06 -11.89 7.19
C ALA A 30 5.32 -11.04 5.94
N LEU A 31 4.90 -9.76 5.95
CA LEU A 31 5.19 -8.83 4.85
C LEU A 31 6.68 -8.50 4.78
N ASN A 32 7.33 -8.22 5.91
CA ASN A 32 8.77 -7.94 5.98
C ASN A 32 9.59 -9.13 5.47
N ALA A 33 9.27 -10.34 5.91
CA ALA A 33 9.94 -11.57 5.45
C ALA A 33 9.78 -11.80 3.93
N LEU A 34 8.65 -11.39 3.34
CA LEU A 34 8.43 -11.47 1.89
C LEU A 34 9.23 -10.42 1.12
N ILE A 35 9.36 -9.22 1.68
CA ILE A 35 10.03 -8.10 1.02
C ILE A 35 11.54 -8.27 1.06
N ASP A 36 12.07 -8.76 2.18
CA ASP A 36 13.49 -9.10 2.30
C ASP A 36 13.91 -10.11 1.21
N LYS A 37 13.08 -11.15 0.99
CA LYS A 37 13.31 -12.14 -0.07
C LYS A 37 13.04 -11.60 -1.48
N HIS A 38 12.05 -10.70 -1.63
CA HIS A 38 11.53 -10.30 -2.93
C HIS A 38 11.22 -8.80 -3.01
N HIS A 39 12.26 -7.97 -2.88
CA HIS A 39 12.18 -6.50 -2.89
C HIS A 39 11.48 -5.85 -4.11
N ARG A 40 11.30 -6.57 -5.23
CA ARG A 40 10.64 -6.08 -6.46
C ARG A 40 9.16 -6.40 -6.52
N TRP A 41 8.65 -7.16 -5.56
CA TRP A 41 7.25 -7.55 -5.55
C TRP A 41 6.38 -6.42 -5.02
N GLY A 42 5.34 -6.08 -5.77
CA GLY A 42 4.28 -5.22 -5.29
C GLY A 42 3.21 -6.01 -4.54
N PHE A 43 2.31 -5.28 -3.88
CA PHE A 43 1.22 -5.82 -3.07
C PHE A 43 0.46 -7.03 -3.67
N PRO A 44 0.03 -7.05 -4.96
CA PRO A 44 -0.71 -8.19 -5.50
C PRO A 44 0.08 -9.51 -5.47
N LYS A 45 1.41 -9.46 -5.60
CA LYS A 45 2.27 -10.64 -5.52
C LYS A 45 2.47 -11.07 -4.07
N CYS A 46 2.72 -10.12 -3.17
CA CYS A 46 2.84 -10.39 -1.74
C CYS A 46 1.55 -11.01 -1.19
N PHE A 47 0.39 -10.43 -1.47
CA PHE A 47 -0.90 -10.96 -1.02
C PHE A 47 -1.19 -12.37 -1.57
N LYS A 48 -0.93 -12.63 -2.85
CA LYS A 48 -1.06 -13.98 -3.42
C LYS A 48 -0.14 -14.99 -2.73
N ARG A 49 1.07 -14.58 -2.34
CA ARG A 49 2.00 -15.45 -1.62
C ARG A 49 1.51 -15.72 -0.20
N LEU A 50 1.01 -14.70 0.52
CA LEU A 50 0.41 -14.86 1.84
C LEU A 50 -0.78 -15.84 1.82
N ARG A 51 -1.63 -15.78 0.78
CA ARG A 51 -2.73 -16.74 0.61
C ARG A 51 -2.22 -18.16 0.33
N LYS A 52 -1.14 -18.32 -0.42
CA LYS A 52 -0.50 -19.63 -0.65
C LYS A 52 0.15 -20.21 0.60
N LEU A 53 0.59 -19.37 1.53
CA LEU A 53 1.11 -19.77 2.84
C LEU A 53 -0.02 -20.15 3.82
N GLY A 54 -1.29 -20.03 3.42
CA GLY A 54 -2.45 -20.43 4.24
C GLY A 54 -3.06 -19.30 5.08
N HIS A 55 -2.52 -18.08 5.03
CA HIS A 55 -3.06 -16.98 5.81
C HIS A 55 -4.46 -16.58 5.31
N ARG A 56 -5.45 -16.59 6.22
CA ARG A 56 -6.85 -16.22 5.93
C ARG A 56 -7.16 -14.74 6.13
N TRP A 57 -6.13 -13.89 6.29
CA TRP A 57 -6.29 -12.46 6.52
C TRP A 57 -7.10 -11.75 5.43
N ASN A 58 -7.89 -10.77 5.85
CA ASN A 58 -8.68 -9.93 4.95
C ASN A 58 -7.75 -9.07 4.08
N HIS A 59 -7.98 -9.07 2.77
CA HIS A 59 -7.26 -8.24 1.80
C HIS A 59 -7.18 -6.76 2.21
N LYS A 60 -8.29 -6.18 2.70
CA LYS A 60 -8.31 -4.76 3.12
C LYS A 60 -7.38 -4.50 4.30
N ARG A 61 -7.33 -5.43 5.25
CA ARG A 61 -6.47 -5.34 6.44
C ARG A 61 -4.99 -5.41 6.05
N VAL A 62 -4.62 -6.39 5.22
CA VAL A 62 -3.24 -6.53 4.72
C VAL A 62 -2.83 -5.31 3.88
N TYR A 63 -3.75 -4.77 3.06
CA TYR A 63 -3.48 -3.58 2.26
C TYR A 63 -3.25 -2.32 3.10
N ARG A 64 -4.01 -2.15 4.20
CA ARG A 64 -3.79 -1.06 5.16
C ARG A 64 -2.38 -1.13 5.73
N VAL A 65 -2.02 -2.27 6.33
CA VAL A 65 -0.70 -2.48 6.94
C VAL A 65 0.43 -2.30 5.91
N TYR A 66 0.27 -2.83 4.69
CA TYR A 66 1.24 -2.65 3.61
C TYR A 66 1.46 -1.18 3.23
N THR A 67 0.39 -0.38 3.23
CA THR A 67 0.44 1.06 2.93
C THR A 67 1.06 1.85 4.08
N GLU A 68 0.72 1.50 5.33
CA GLU A 68 1.29 2.11 6.55
C GLU A 68 2.81 1.87 6.64
N LEU A 69 3.28 0.67 6.26
CA LEU A 69 4.70 0.34 6.14
C LEU A 69 5.41 1.04 4.97
N LYS A 70 4.69 1.82 4.15
CA LYS A 70 5.21 2.58 2.99
C LYS A 70 6.03 1.72 2.01
N LEU A 71 5.66 0.46 1.84
CA LEU A 71 6.35 -0.53 0.99
C LEU A 71 6.09 -0.35 -0.52
N ASN A 72 5.46 0.78 -0.90
CA ASN A 72 5.04 1.04 -2.27
C ASN A 72 6.25 1.40 -3.13
N LEU A 73 6.66 0.46 -3.98
CA LEU A 73 7.68 0.70 -4.99
C LEU A 73 7.22 1.78 -5.97
N ARG A 74 7.94 2.91 -6.02
CA ARG A 74 7.66 3.98 -6.97
C ARG A 74 7.95 3.48 -8.39
N ARG A 75 6.92 3.46 -9.24
CA ARG A 75 7.07 3.11 -10.65
C ARG A 75 7.98 4.15 -11.32
N LYS A 76 9.14 3.73 -11.82
CA LYS A 76 9.99 4.59 -12.65
C LYS A 76 9.27 4.86 -13.95
N GLY A 77 9.08 6.14 -14.30
CA GLY A 77 8.51 6.54 -15.58
C GLY A 77 9.34 5.99 -16.74
N LYS A 78 8.70 5.69 -17.87
CA LYS A 78 9.41 5.33 -19.10
C LYS A 78 10.28 6.53 -19.50
N LYS A 79 11.60 6.38 -19.50
CA LYS A 79 12.49 7.36 -20.12
C LYS A 79 12.30 7.23 -21.64
N ARG A 80 12.02 8.35 -22.31
CA ARG A 80 12.13 8.39 -23.77
C ARG A 80 13.59 8.13 -24.11
N LEU A 81 13.85 7.14 -24.97
CA LEU A 81 15.17 7.00 -25.57
C LEU A 81 15.40 8.22 -26.48
N PRO A 82 16.64 8.72 -26.59
CA PRO A 82 16.95 9.74 -27.58
C PRO A 82 16.58 9.23 -28.98
N ASN A 83 16.10 10.13 -29.83
CA ASN A 83 15.75 9.78 -31.21
C ASN A 83 17.02 9.26 -31.90
N ARG A 84 17.00 8.00 -32.33
CA ARG A 84 18.03 7.46 -33.22
C ARG A 84 17.74 8.08 -34.56
N ASN A 85 18.55 9.03 -35.02
CA ASN A 85 18.43 9.57 -36.37
C ASN A 85 18.97 8.48 -37.32
N PRO A 86 18.12 7.64 -37.96
CA PRO A 86 18.64 6.57 -38.80
C PRO A 86 19.15 7.20 -40.09
N GLU A 87 20.37 6.86 -40.52
CA GLU A 87 20.80 7.24 -41.86
C GLU A 87 19.91 6.54 -42.90
N PRO A 88 19.49 7.26 -43.96
CA PRO A 88 18.74 6.66 -45.04
C PRO A 88 19.62 5.63 -45.74
N LEU A 89 19.10 4.40 -45.93
CA LEU A 89 19.75 3.41 -46.78
C LEU A 89 19.73 3.92 -48.22
N ALA A 90 20.89 4.01 -48.87
CA ALA A 90 20.96 4.23 -50.30
C ALA A 90 20.43 2.98 -51.01
N ALA A 91 19.25 3.09 -51.63
CA ALA A 91 18.72 2.08 -52.54
C ALA A 91 19.32 2.32 -53.95
N PRO A 92 19.72 1.25 -54.67
CA PRO A 92 20.20 1.35 -56.05
C PRO A 92 19.11 1.71 -57.05
#